data_AF-A0A523TYC6-F1
#
_entry.id   AF-A0A523TYC6-F1
#
_cell.length_a   1.000
_cell.length_b   1.000
_cell.length_c   1.000
_cell.angle_alpha   90.00
_cell.angle_beta   90.00
_cell.angle_gamma   90.00
#
_symmetry.space_group_name_H-M   'P 1'
#
loop_
_entity.id
_entity.type
_entity.pdbx_description
1 polymer ?
#
loop_
_entity_poly.entity_id
_entity_poly.type
_entity_poly.pdbx_seq_one_letter_code
_entity_poly.pdbx_strand_id
1 'polypeptide(L)'
;MAFLLMGEDMKPGYSILTVLIAALSIALFAGCGGGSGGSGGGGSGSTGVGTNPGVGINYDQEAVDLALGRAGSNAPELQTALDSVPDGHKGAMAFLICNMKDKDLTTVPSDLLIEHVEYAYRAKEEMPWGGNVSERDFCHYVLPYRAHPPEPAQKWRKLFYDEIAPRVQGMTIEQAAVEANNWAASKAQYDKDRPPNPRDPGVLVTIKNGYGFCGELTQLYVAAARSICIPTRATGVKKWGDRDGNHVWGEVLASGRWRFVESCIENCELDKAWWTKHAAVTSPIRAQVFGKREVVEMFANVLSVWEDFCYIDVTANYR
;
A
#
# COMPACT_ATOMS: atom_id res chain seq x y z
N MET A 1 20.73 15.42 -19.67
CA MET A 1 19.96 14.72 -20.72
C MET A 1 19.89 13.25 -20.33
N ALA A 2 18.99 12.91 -19.41
CA ALA A 2 18.72 11.55 -18.97
C ALA A 2 17.39 11.12 -19.60
N PHE A 3 17.49 10.51 -20.78
CA PHE A 3 16.38 9.91 -21.50
C PHE A 3 16.36 8.41 -21.18
N LEU A 4 15.15 7.84 -21.12
CA LEU A 4 14.80 6.41 -21.13
C LEU A 4 14.93 5.61 -19.82
N LEU A 5 13.88 5.69 -18.99
CA LEU A 5 13.15 4.51 -18.44
C LEU A 5 11.65 4.82 -18.25
N MET A 6 11.06 5.65 -19.14
CA MET A 6 9.62 5.67 -19.36
C MET A 6 9.38 5.11 -20.75
N GLY A 7 8.97 3.85 -20.83
CA GLY A 7 8.80 3.18 -22.10
C GLY A 7 8.52 1.69 -21.99
N GLU A 8 7.65 1.29 -21.08
CA GLU A 8 6.68 0.24 -21.42
C GLU A 8 5.33 0.68 -20.85
N ASP A 9 4.45 1.10 -21.76
CA ASP A 9 3.01 1.09 -21.54
C ASP A 9 2.61 -0.36 -21.21
N MET A 10 2.69 -0.75 -19.94
CA MET A 10 1.93 -1.92 -19.48
C MET A 10 0.46 -1.60 -19.71
N LYS A 11 -0.15 -2.43 -20.55
CA LYS A 11 -1.48 -2.27 -21.14
C LYS A 11 -2.50 -1.80 -20.11
N PRO A 12 -3.35 -0.78 -20.40
CA PRO A 12 -4.54 -0.52 -19.61
C PRO A 12 -5.51 -1.69 -19.83
N GLY A 13 -5.39 -2.73 -19.01
CA GLY A 13 -6.42 -3.75 -18.87
C GLY A 13 -7.53 -3.19 -17.98
N TYR A 14 -8.73 -3.11 -18.52
CA TYR A 14 -9.99 -2.72 -17.87
C TYR A 14 -10.28 -1.21 -17.85
N SER A 15 -11.18 -0.81 -18.74
CA SER A 15 -11.94 0.45 -18.65
C SER A 15 -12.71 0.46 -17.33
N ILE A 16 -12.86 1.62 -16.69
CA ILE A 16 -13.75 1.86 -15.53
C ILE A 16 -15.15 1.29 -15.79
N LEU A 17 -15.59 1.25 -17.06
CA LEU A 17 -16.86 0.68 -17.48
C LEU A 17 -16.96 -0.85 -17.28
N THR A 18 -15.86 -1.60 -17.38
CA THR A 18 -15.84 -3.06 -17.20
C THR A 18 -15.98 -3.44 -15.73
N VAL A 19 -15.46 -2.63 -14.81
CA VAL A 19 -15.62 -2.81 -13.35
C VAL A 19 -17.07 -2.51 -12.92
N LEU A 20 -17.71 -1.50 -13.51
CA LEU A 20 -19.11 -1.16 -13.25
C LEU A 20 -20.10 -2.24 -13.75
N ILE A 21 -19.81 -2.90 -14.88
CA ILE A 21 -20.69 -3.95 -15.43
C ILE A 21 -20.69 -5.20 -14.53
N ALA A 22 -19.59 -5.52 -13.85
CA ALA A 22 -19.57 -6.59 -12.84
C ALA A 22 -20.41 -6.24 -11.59
N ALA A 23 -20.47 -4.95 -11.22
CA ALA A 23 -21.27 -4.48 -10.08
C ALA A 23 -22.79 -4.44 -10.35
N LEU A 24 -23.22 -4.31 -11.62
CA LEU A 24 -24.64 -4.25 -11.98
C LEU A 24 -25.36 -5.61 -12.02
N SER A 25 -24.64 -6.72 -12.08
CA SER A 25 -25.24 -8.06 -12.19
C SER A 25 -25.80 -8.63 -10.88
N ILE A 26 -25.65 -7.93 -9.75
CA ILE A 26 -26.11 -8.38 -8.43
C ILE A 26 -27.32 -7.55 -7.92
N ALA A 27 -27.68 -6.46 -8.59
CA ALA A 27 -28.82 -5.60 -8.21
C ALA A 27 -30.14 -6.02 -8.90
N LEU A 28 -30.50 -7.30 -8.84
CA LEU A 28 -31.77 -7.80 -9.38
C LEU A 28 -32.48 -8.81 -8.46
N PHE A 29 -32.44 -8.63 -7.13
CA PHE A 29 -33.43 -9.25 -6.24
C PHE A 29 -33.63 -8.41 -4.97
N ALA A 30 -34.43 -7.36 -5.05
CA ALA A 30 -35.11 -6.77 -3.91
C ALA A 30 -36.38 -6.05 -4.40
N GLY A 31 -37.40 -6.84 -4.73
CA GLY A 31 -38.74 -6.34 -5.01
C GLY A 31 -39.57 -6.25 -3.73
N CYS A 32 -40.25 -5.11 -3.60
CA CYS A 32 -41.51 -4.87 -2.88
C CYS A 32 -41.48 -4.60 -1.37
N GLY A 33 -41.87 -3.36 -1.02
CA GLY A 33 -42.32 -2.96 0.32
C GLY A 33 -42.33 -1.45 0.50
N GLY A 34 -43.38 -0.77 0.01
CA GLY A 34 -43.51 0.69 0.06
C GLY A 34 -44.01 1.26 1.40
N GLY A 35 -43.91 2.58 1.56
CA GLY A 35 -44.63 3.32 2.62
C GLY A 35 -43.99 4.62 3.11
N SER A 36 -44.21 5.71 2.36
CA SER A 36 -44.48 7.11 2.79
C SER A 36 -43.68 7.81 3.92
N GLY A 37 -43.03 8.93 3.54
CA GLY A 37 -43.36 10.27 4.10
C GLY A 37 -42.37 10.95 5.05
N GLY A 38 -41.82 12.12 4.64
CA GLY A 38 -41.61 13.25 5.56
C GLY A 38 -40.18 13.84 5.74
N SER A 39 -39.82 14.79 4.87
CA SER A 39 -39.14 16.08 5.13
C SER A 39 -37.93 16.22 6.09
N GLY A 40 -36.79 16.65 5.52
CA GLY A 40 -36.10 17.90 5.89
C GLY A 40 -34.89 17.84 6.83
N GLY A 41 -33.72 18.33 6.33
CA GLY A 41 -32.61 18.82 7.18
C GLY A 41 -31.23 18.34 6.75
N GLY A 42 -30.46 19.22 6.10
CA GLY A 42 -29.08 18.96 5.71
C GLY A 42 -28.09 18.93 6.89
N GLY A 43 -27.08 18.07 6.78
CA GLY A 43 -25.95 17.98 7.69
C GLY A 43 -25.01 16.86 7.23
N SER A 44 -23.73 17.17 7.11
CA SER A 44 -22.67 16.33 6.54
C SER A 44 -22.61 14.93 7.17
N GLY A 45 -23.02 13.91 6.40
CA GLY A 45 -22.91 12.51 6.77
C GLY A 45 -21.57 11.93 6.35
N SER A 46 -20.66 11.79 7.32
CA SER A 46 -19.62 10.76 7.29
C SER A 46 -20.30 9.40 7.28
N THR A 47 -20.42 8.75 6.12
CA THR A 47 -20.79 7.34 6.05
C THR A 47 -19.54 6.52 6.27
N GLY A 48 -19.11 6.46 7.53
CA GLY A 48 -18.16 5.47 7.99
C GLY A 48 -18.80 4.09 7.80
N VAL A 49 -18.13 3.22 7.05
CA VAL A 49 -18.32 1.77 7.20
C VAL A 49 -17.92 1.47 8.64
N GLY A 50 -18.91 1.22 9.50
CA GLY A 50 -18.70 0.94 10.91
C GLY A 50 -17.85 -0.32 11.06
N THR A 51 -16.68 -0.17 11.65
CA THR A 51 -15.85 -1.31 12.09
C THR A 51 -16.15 -1.55 13.55
N ASN A 52 -16.86 -2.65 13.84
CA ASN A 52 -16.98 -3.15 15.20
C ASN A 52 -15.61 -3.72 15.62
N PRO A 53 -15.02 -3.27 16.74
CA PRO A 53 -13.81 -3.88 17.25
C PRO A 53 -14.13 -5.33 17.67
N GLY A 54 -13.70 -6.30 16.87
CA GLY A 54 -13.85 -7.74 17.15
C GLY A 54 -14.38 -8.59 16.00
N VAL A 55 -14.83 -8.01 14.89
CA VAL A 55 -15.14 -8.77 13.67
C VAL A 55 -13.92 -8.67 12.77
N GLY A 56 -13.18 -9.78 12.63
CA GLY A 56 -11.98 -9.82 11.78
C GLY A 56 -12.28 -9.44 10.34
N ILE A 57 -11.21 -9.22 9.56
CA ILE A 57 -11.34 -8.72 8.20
C ILE A 57 -12.15 -9.73 7.34
N ASN A 58 -13.35 -9.33 6.92
CA ASN A 58 -14.23 -10.20 6.14
C ASN A 58 -13.85 -10.22 4.66
N TYR A 59 -13.88 -11.41 4.06
CA TYR A 59 -13.71 -11.59 2.62
C TYR A 59 -14.78 -12.50 2.04
N ASP A 60 -15.11 -12.21 0.79
CA ASP A 60 -16.03 -13.00 -0.01
C ASP A 60 -15.35 -14.30 -0.46
N GLN A 61 -15.91 -15.44 -0.08
CA GLN A 61 -15.40 -16.75 -0.46
C GLN A 61 -15.38 -16.92 -1.99
N GLU A 62 -16.34 -16.32 -2.71
CA GLU A 62 -16.38 -16.36 -4.18
C GLU A 62 -15.16 -15.65 -4.78
N ALA A 63 -14.73 -14.53 -4.19
CA ALA A 63 -13.53 -13.81 -4.62
C ALA A 63 -12.25 -14.62 -4.40
N VAL A 64 -12.19 -15.37 -3.28
CA VAL A 64 -11.07 -16.29 -2.99
C VAL A 64 -11.05 -17.41 -4.01
N ASP A 65 -12.18 -18.06 -4.27
CA ASP A 65 -12.29 -19.16 -5.22
C ASP A 65 -11.90 -18.72 -6.65
N LEU A 66 -12.29 -17.51 -7.05
CA LEU A 66 -11.89 -16.92 -8.32
C LEU A 66 -10.37 -16.69 -8.40
N ALA A 67 -9.76 -16.19 -7.32
CA ALA A 67 -8.31 -16.00 -7.24
C ALA A 67 -7.55 -17.32 -7.29
N LEU A 68 -8.02 -18.35 -6.57
CA LEU A 68 -7.47 -19.71 -6.62
C LEU A 68 -7.61 -20.32 -8.02
N GLY A 69 -8.73 -20.10 -8.71
CA GLY A 69 -8.92 -20.52 -10.10
C GLY A 69 -7.90 -19.89 -11.05
N ARG A 70 -7.57 -18.60 -10.86
CA ARG A 70 -6.53 -17.89 -11.62
C ARG A 70 -5.10 -18.34 -11.28
N ALA A 71 -4.87 -18.91 -10.10
CA ALA A 71 -3.56 -19.37 -9.66
C ALA A 71 -3.06 -20.62 -10.40
N GLY A 72 -3.96 -21.37 -11.05
CA GLY A 72 -3.61 -22.57 -11.82
C GLY A 72 -2.88 -23.61 -10.95
N SER A 73 -1.69 -24.06 -11.39
CA SER A 73 -0.90 -25.05 -10.64
C SER A 73 -0.40 -24.56 -9.29
N ASN A 74 -0.42 -23.25 -9.02
CA ASN A 74 0.01 -22.67 -7.74
C ASN A 74 -1.13 -22.57 -6.71
N ALA A 75 -2.36 -22.94 -7.07
CA ALA A 75 -3.50 -22.91 -6.14
C ALA A 75 -3.25 -23.68 -4.82
N PRO A 76 -2.56 -24.85 -4.79
CA PRO A 76 -2.24 -25.53 -3.54
C PRO A 76 -1.34 -24.73 -2.59
N GLU A 77 -0.43 -23.91 -3.10
CA GLU A 77 0.38 -23.00 -2.28
C GLU A 77 -0.50 -21.92 -1.63
N LEU A 78 -1.38 -21.28 -2.41
CA LEU A 78 -2.28 -20.26 -1.88
C LEU A 78 -3.29 -20.82 -0.87
N GLN A 79 -3.77 -22.05 -1.09
CA GLN A 79 -4.60 -22.77 -0.12
C GLN A 79 -3.82 -23.08 1.16
N THR A 80 -2.58 -23.55 1.04
CA THR A 80 -1.70 -23.77 2.20
C THR A 80 -1.51 -22.49 3.00
N ALA A 81 -1.37 -21.33 2.33
CA ALA A 81 -1.25 -20.04 3.00
C ALA A 81 -2.52 -19.68 3.80
N LEU A 82 -3.72 -19.92 3.25
CA LEU A 82 -5.00 -19.72 3.94
C LEU A 82 -5.17 -20.64 5.15
N ASP A 83 -4.79 -21.90 5.02
CA ASP A 83 -5.01 -22.91 6.06
C ASP A 83 -3.99 -22.80 7.21
N SER A 84 -2.80 -22.26 6.94
CA SER A 84 -1.70 -22.19 7.90
C SER A 84 -1.76 -20.97 8.82
N VAL A 85 -2.52 -19.93 8.48
CA VAL A 85 -2.66 -18.75 9.35
C VAL A 85 -3.78 -18.96 10.39
N PRO A 86 -3.68 -18.35 11.59
CA PRO A 86 -4.76 -18.37 12.58
C PRO A 86 -6.09 -17.88 12.01
N ASP A 87 -7.22 -18.35 12.56
CA ASP A 87 -8.56 -17.98 12.07
C ASP A 87 -8.78 -16.46 12.01
N GLY A 88 -8.30 -15.71 13.01
CA GLY A 88 -8.37 -14.24 13.02
C GLY A 88 -7.55 -13.57 11.90
N HIS A 89 -6.59 -14.26 11.31
CA HIS A 89 -5.71 -13.75 10.25
C HIS A 89 -6.12 -14.20 8.84
N LYS A 90 -7.02 -15.20 8.73
CA LYS A 90 -7.52 -15.72 7.44
C LYS A 90 -8.10 -14.61 6.57
N GLY A 91 -8.74 -13.63 7.21
CA GLY A 91 -9.19 -12.43 6.56
C GLY A 91 -8.06 -11.74 5.78
N ALA A 92 -7.03 -11.27 6.47
CA ALA A 92 -5.87 -10.64 5.84
C ALA A 92 -5.21 -11.51 4.76
N MET A 93 -5.14 -12.83 4.94
CA MET A 93 -4.58 -13.72 3.92
C MET A 93 -5.45 -13.75 2.66
N ALA A 94 -6.78 -13.90 2.83
CA ALA A 94 -7.74 -13.83 1.73
C ALA A 94 -7.67 -12.48 1.01
N PHE A 95 -7.54 -11.37 1.74
CA PHE A 95 -7.35 -10.04 1.15
C PHE A 95 -6.19 -10.00 0.16
N LEU A 96 -5.02 -10.50 0.59
CA LEU A 96 -3.81 -10.50 -0.21
C LEU A 96 -4.04 -11.33 -1.47
N ILE A 97 -4.53 -12.56 -1.32
CA ILE A 97 -4.78 -13.49 -2.43
C ILE A 97 -5.76 -12.87 -3.45
N CYS A 98 -6.89 -12.33 -2.99
CA CYS A 98 -7.89 -11.72 -3.86
C CYS A 98 -7.37 -10.51 -4.66
N ASN A 99 -6.40 -9.78 -4.09
CA ASN A 99 -5.83 -8.58 -4.69
C ASN A 99 -4.47 -8.80 -5.39
N MET A 100 -4.01 -10.05 -5.51
CA MET A 100 -2.81 -10.37 -6.27
C MET A 100 -3.00 -10.20 -7.79
N LYS A 101 -1.94 -9.74 -8.43
CA LYS A 101 -1.77 -9.83 -9.88
C LYS A 101 -1.55 -11.27 -10.33
N ASP A 102 -1.84 -11.57 -11.60
CA ASP A 102 -1.78 -12.95 -12.13
C ASP A 102 -0.41 -13.60 -11.96
N LYS A 103 0.66 -12.82 -12.15
CA LYS A 103 2.02 -13.29 -11.94
C LYS A 103 2.23 -13.78 -10.51
N ASP A 104 1.71 -13.07 -9.52
CA ASP A 104 1.93 -13.42 -8.12
C ASP A 104 1.05 -14.62 -7.73
N LEU A 105 -0.21 -14.66 -8.19
CA LEU A 105 -1.09 -15.83 -8.00
C LEU A 105 -0.46 -17.14 -8.49
N THR A 106 0.28 -17.08 -9.59
CA THR A 106 0.87 -18.26 -10.26
C THR A 106 2.28 -18.62 -9.78
N THR A 107 2.94 -17.78 -8.95
CA THR A 107 4.36 -17.98 -8.62
C THR A 107 4.77 -17.71 -7.17
N VAL A 108 3.97 -16.98 -6.39
CA VAL A 108 4.32 -16.67 -5.00
C VAL A 108 4.12 -17.91 -4.13
N PRO A 109 5.14 -18.34 -3.37
CA PRO A 109 5.02 -19.48 -2.47
C PRO A 109 4.26 -19.12 -1.19
N SER A 110 3.63 -20.13 -0.59
CA SER A 110 2.84 -20.00 0.64
C SER A 110 3.64 -19.41 1.80
N ASP A 111 4.88 -19.86 1.97
CA ASP A 111 5.77 -19.49 3.07
C ASP A 111 6.13 -18.00 3.10
N LEU A 112 6.13 -17.32 1.94
CA LEU A 112 6.32 -15.87 1.84
C LEU A 112 5.11 -15.14 2.40
N LEU A 113 3.90 -15.55 2.00
CA LEU A 113 2.67 -14.91 2.45
C LEU A 113 2.43 -15.12 3.93
N ILE A 114 2.65 -16.35 4.42
CA ILE A 114 2.52 -16.70 5.83
C ILE A 114 3.43 -15.80 6.68
N GLU A 115 4.72 -15.67 6.34
CA GLU A 115 5.65 -14.81 7.08
C GLU A 115 5.20 -13.33 7.07
N HIS A 116 4.73 -12.83 5.92
CA HIS A 116 4.25 -11.45 5.83
C HIS A 116 3.02 -11.20 6.68
N VAL A 117 2.05 -12.12 6.71
CA VAL A 117 0.83 -11.97 7.52
C VAL A 117 1.18 -12.10 9.00
N GLU A 118 1.97 -13.11 9.38
CA GLU A 118 2.40 -13.34 10.76
C GLU A 118 3.09 -12.09 11.34
N TYR A 119 4.10 -11.56 10.64
CA TYR A 119 4.84 -10.39 11.13
C TYR A 119 4.03 -9.08 11.03
N ALA A 120 3.05 -8.99 10.13
CA ALA A 120 2.17 -7.83 10.09
C ALA A 120 1.26 -7.79 11.33
N TYR A 121 0.67 -8.93 11.72
CA TYR A 121 -0.12 -9.03 12.94
C TYR A 121 0.72 -8.91 14.20
N ARG A 122 1.90 -9.53 14.24
CA ARG A 122 2.84 -9.36 15.34
C ARG A 122 3.17 -7.89 15.59
N ALA A 123 3.48 -7.14 14.54
CA ALA A 123 3.71 -5.71 14.67
C ALA A 123 2.44 -4.93 15.09
N LYS A 124 1.25 -5.35 14.64
CA LYS A 124 -0.03 -4.76 15.04
C LYS A 124 -0.33 -4.97 16.53
N GLU A 125 0.07 -6.11 17.08
CA GLU A 125 -0.14 -6.47 18.49
C GLU A 125 0.92 -5.84 19.41
N GLU A 126 2.18 -5.86 19.00
CA GLU A 126 3.31 -5.45 19.85
C GLU A 126 3.58 -3.93 19.81
N MET A 127 3.24 -3.22 18.72
CA MET A 127 3.53 -1.79 18.62
C MET A 127 2.47 -0.94 19.34
N PRO A 128 2.85 0.12 20.10
CA PRO A 128 1.90 0.95 20.86
C PRO A 128 0.79 1.62 20.02
N TRP A 129 1.04 1.83 18.72
CA TRP A 129 0.07 2.41 17.79
C TRP A 129 -0.76 1.35 17.03
N GLY A 130 -0.39 0.07 17.08
CA GLY A 130 -0.99 -0.96 16.24
C GLY A 130 -2.50 -1.15 16.47
N GLY A 131 -2.95 -0.98 17.72
CA GLY A 131 -4.37 -0.99 18.09
C GLY A 131 -5.19 0.20 17.55
N ASN A 132 -4.53 1.30 17.17
CA ASN A 132 -5.19 2.47 16.57
C ASN A 132 -5.25 2.39 15.03
N VAL A 133 -4.58 1.41 14.43
CA VAL A 133 -4.64 1.18 12.98
C VAL A 133 -5.93 0.45 12.65
N SER A 134 -6.83 1.09 11.90
CA SER A 134 -8.07 0.46 11.43
C SER A 134 -7.78 -0.76 10.55
N GLU A 135 -8.71 -1.71 10.46
CA GLU A 135 -8.56 -2.87 9.56
C GLU A 135 -8.37 -2.45 8.10
N ARG A 136 -9.10 -1.42 7.66
CA ARG A 136 -8.92 -0.82 6.33
C ARG A 136 -7.48 -0.35 6.14
N ASP A 137 -6.97 0.48 7.04
CA ASP A 137 -5.63 1.05 6.88
C ASP A 137 -4.54 -0.02 7.01
N PHE A 138 -4.80 -1.04 7.84
CA PHE A 138 -3.94 -2.22 7.94
C PHE A 138 -3.86 -2.97 6.60
N CYS A 139 -5.01 -3.33 6.01
CA CYS A 139 -5.06 -4.04 4.73
C CYS A 139 -4.37 -3.26 3.61
N HIS A 140 -4.69 -1.99 3.44
CA HIS A 140 -4.25 -1.23 2.27
C HIS A 140 -2.85 -0.62 2.42
N TYR A 141 -2.35 -0.41 3.64
CA TYR A 141 -1.14 0.37 3.89
C TYR A 141 -0.13 -0.25 4.86
N VAL A 142 -0.42 -1.39 5.49
CA VAL A 142 0.53 -2.13 6.35
C VAL A 142 0.81 -3.52 5.80
N LEU A 143 -0.24 -4.30 5.57
CA LEU A 143 -0.24 -5.68 5.14
C LEU A 143 0.46 -5.97 3.80
N PRO A 144 0.41 -5.09 2.76
CA PRO A 144 0.93 -5.43 1.45
C PRO A 144 2.42 -5.79 1.50
N TYR A 145 2.75 -6.93 0.90
CA TYR A 145 4.12 -7.48 0.84
C TYR A 145 5.02 -6.78 -0.18
N ARG A 146 4.46 -5.82 -0.93
CA ARG A 146 5.19 -4.89 -1.82
C ARG A 146 4.94 -3.45 -1.36
N ALA A 147 6.01 -2.70 -1.22
CA ALA A 147 6.07 -1.29 -0.90
C ALA A 147 5.73 -0.39 -2.09
N HIS A 148 6.32 -0.65 -3.27
CA HIS A 148 5.99 0.06 -4.51
C HIS A 148 6.41 -0.74 -5.76
N PRO A 149 5.43 -1.20 -6.58
CA PRO A 149 5.65 -1.97 -7.78
C PRO A 149 6.24 -1.13 -8.93
N PRO A 150 6.97 -1.76 -9.86
CA PRO A 150 7.20 -3.20 -9.93
C PRO A 150 8.46 -3.68 -9.16
N GLU A 151 8.38 -4.15 -7.92
CA GLU A 151 9.51 -4.80 -7.22
C GLU A 151 9.27 -6.30 -7.03
N PRO A 152 10.25 -7.22 -7.03
CA PRO A 152 9.98 -8.64 -6.75
C PRO A 152 9.38 -8.87 -5.35
N ALA A 153 8.49 -9.87 -5.20
CA ALA A 153 8.04 -10.31 -3.87
C ALA A 153 9.22 -10.96 -3.12
N GLN A 154 9.47 -10.55 -1.87
CA GLN A 154 10.60 -11.00 -1.07
C GLN A 154 10.22 -11.09 0.41
N LYS A 155 10.81 -12.05 1.14
CA LYS A 155 10.69 -12.20 2.60
C LYS A 155 11.50 -11.13 3.35
N TRP A 156 11.03 -9.89 3.33
CA TRP A 156 11.70 -8.76 3.98
C TRP A 156 11.11 -8.42 5.36
N ARG A 157 9.83 -8.74 5.60
CA ARG A 157 9.10 -8.19 6.76
C ARG A 157 9.69 -8.63 8.09
N LYS A 158 9.97 -9.92 8.24
CA LYS A 158 10.63 -10.46 9.44
C LYS A 158 11.97 -9.78 9.70
N LEU A 159 12.83 -9.71 8.67
CA LEU A 159 14.16 -9.11 8.78
C LEU A 159 14.08 -7.66 9.24
N PHE A 160 13.13 -6.89 8.71
CA PHE A 160 13.01 -5.47 9.01
C PHE A 160 12.42 -5.27 10.39
N TYR A 161 11.40 -6.05 10.75
CA TYR A 161 10.81 -6.00 12.09
C TYR A 161 11.84 -6.30 13.18
N ASP A 162 12.62 -7.38 13.01
CA ASP A 162 13.63 -7.80 13.99
C ASP A 162 14.71 -6.71 14.22
N GLU A 163 15.02 -5.89 13.21
CA GLU A 163 15.98 -4.79 13.32
C GLU A 163 15.37 -3.47 13.83
N ILE A 164 14.11 -3.18 13.49
CA ILE A 164 13.49 -1.86 13.72
C ILE A 164 12.65 -1.84 15.02
N ALA A 165 11.92 -2.91 15.34
CA ALA A 165 11.07 -2.95 16.54
C ALA A 165 11.83 -2.62 17.85
N PRO A 166 13.09 -3.05 18.06
CA PRO A 166 13.86 -2.66 19.25
C PRO A 166 14.23 -1.18 19.29
N ARG A 167 14.34 -0.51 18.13
CA ARG A 167 14.76 0.90 18.02
C ARG A 167 13.66 1.88 18.40
N VAL A 168 12.40 1.48 18.25
CA VAL A 168 11.23 2.36 18.39
C VAL A 168 10.52 2.23 19.75
N GLN A 169 11.15 1.56 20.71
CA GLN A 169 10.59 1.38 22.05
C GLN A 169 10.37 2.74 22.75
N GLY A 170 9.17 2.95 23.26
CA GLY A 170 8.79 4.21 23.94
C GLY A 170 8.60 5.42 23.02
N MET A 171 8.67 5.25 21.70
CA MET A 171 8.43 6.32 20.72
C MET A 171 6.94 6.49 20.40
N THR A 172 6.54 7.71 20.01
CA THR A 172 5.27 7.93 19.30
C THR A 172 5.34 7.38 17.87
N ILE A 173 4.19 7.24 17.20
CA ILE A 173 4.15 6.80 15.79
C ILE A 173 4.94 7.74 14.86
N GLU A 174 4.92 9.06 15.12
CA GLU A 174 5.70 10.04 14.35
C GLU A 174 7.19 9.87 14.57
N GLN A 175 7.63 9.67 15.82
CA GLN A 175 9.04 9.42 16.14
C GLN A 175 9.50 8.09 15.53
N ALA A 176 8.69 7.04 15.62
CA ALA A 176 8.96 5.75 15.02
C ALA A 176 9.01 5.81 13.47
N ALA A 177 8.17 6.64 12.84
CA ALA A 177 8.21 6.87 11.40
C ALA A 177 9.52 7.54 10.95
N VAL A 178 10.06 8.46 11.76
CA VAL A 178 11.38 9.07 11.52
C VAL A 178 12.50 8.06 11.79
N GLU A 179 12.43 7.28 12.86
CA GLU A 179 13.45 6.25 13.16
C GLU A 179 13.48 5.13 12.10
N ALA A 180 12.34 4.73 11.56
CA ALA A 180 12.30 3.82 10.41
C ALA A 180 13.01 4.43 9.18
N ASN A 181 12.91 5.75 8.99
CA ASN A 181 13.64 6.45 7.92
C ASN A 181 15.15 6.54 8.21
N ASN A 182 15.54 6.78 9.47
CA ASN A 182 16.95 6.73 9.90
C ASN A 182 17.55 5.35 9.64
N TRP A 183 16.82 4.28 9.99
CA TRP A 183 17.24 2.91 9.69
C TRP A 183 17.40 2.73 8.18
N ALA A 184 16.42 3.16 7.36
CA ALA A 184 16.50 3.04 5.91
C ALA A 184 17.70 3.83 5.31
N ALA A 185 17.95 5.04 5.80
CA ALA A 185 19.08 5.88 5.41
C ALA A 185 20.43 5.24 5.75
N SER A 186 20.50 4.49 6.85
CA SER A 186 21.70 3.72 7.22
C SER A 186 21.98 2.52 6.30
N LYS A 187 20.97 2.08 5.52
CA LYS A 187 21.09 0.93 4.61
C LYS A 187 21.36 1.34 3.16
N ALA A 188 20.80 2.45 2.68
CA ALA A 188 21.00 2.89 1.32
C ALA A 188 20.87 4.41 1.16
N GLN A 189 21.67 4.99 0.27
CA GLN A 189 21.65 6.43 -0.04
C GLN A 189 21.30 6.69 -1.51
N TYR A 190 20.92 7.93 -1.81
CA TYR A 190 20.62 8.32 -3.19
C TYR A 190 21.88 8.37 -4.05
N ASP A 191 21.87 7.65 -5.16
CA ASP A 191 22.94 7.69 -6.15
C ASP A 191 22.33 7.95 -7.54
N LYS A 192 22.57 9.15 -8.06
CA LYS A 192 22.12 9.57 -9.40
C LYS A 192 23.05 9.11 -10.52
N ASP A 193 24.29 8.74 -10.20
CA ASP A 193 25.35 8.47 -11.17
C ASP A 193 25.55 6.96 -11.39
N ARG A 194 24.87 6.11 -10.61
CA ARG A 194 24.88 4.66 -10.78
C ARG A 194 24.35 4.21 -12.15
N PRO A 195 24.80 3.04 -12.64
CA PRO A 195 24.25 2.44 -13.86
C PRO A 195 22.73 2.22 -13.77
N PRO A 196 21.98 2.43 -14.85
CA PRO A 196 20.56 2.09 -14.89
C PRO A 196 20.36 0.61 -14.60
N ASN A 197 19.46 0.29 -13.68
CA ASN A 197 19.00 -1.08 -13.49
C ASN A 197 17.76 -1.29 -14.38
N PRO A 198 17.79 -2.16 -15.39
CA PRO A 198 16.63 -2.39 -16.26
C PRO A 198 15.47 -3.09 -15.54
N ARG A 199 15.68 -3.56 -14.30
CA ARG A 199 14.64 -4.12 -13.44
C ARG A 199 14.61 -3.32 -12.15
N ASP A 200 13.44 -2.88 -11.72
CA ASP A 200 13.27 -2.29 -10.40
C ASP A 200 13.66 -3.33 -9.32
N PRO A 201 14.76 -3.08 -8.56
CA PRO A 201 15.25 -4.00 -7.56
C PRO A 201 14.32 -4.01 -6.35
N GLY A 202 14.15 -5.18 -5.73
CA GLY A 202 13.45 -5.28 -4.45
C GLY A 202 14.29 -4.71 -3.31
N VAL A 203 13.64 -4.42 -2.18
CA VAL A 203 14.27 -3.79 -1.00
C VAL A 203 15.55 -4.50 -0.52
N LEU A 204 15.65 -5.83 -0.63
CA LEU A 204 16.87 -6.56 -0.23
C LEU A 204 18.06 -6.28 -1.15
N VAL A 205 17.80 -6.05 -2.44
CA VAL A 205 18.85 -5.68 -3.41
C VAL A 205 19.28 -4.22 -3.20
N THR A 206 18.34 -3.32 -2.91
CA THR A 206 18.64 -1.93 -2.56
C THR A 206 19.56 -1.85 -1.34
N ILE A 207 19.26 -2.62 -0.27
CA ILE A 207 20.14 -2.72 0.90
C ILE A 207 21.51 -3.30 0.52
N LYS A 208 21.54 -4.39 -0.25
CA LYS A 208 22.80 -5.03 -0.66
C LYS A 208 23.71 -4.07 -1.44
N ASN A 209 23.11 -3.24 -2.30
CA ASN A 209 23.86 -2.28 -3.10
C ASN A 209 24.32 -1.08 -2.28
N GLY A 210 23.59 -0.71 -1.23
CA GLY A 210 23.86 0.49 -0.44
C GLY A 210 23.41 1.79 -1.11
N TYR A 211 22.70 1.69 -2.24
CA TYR A 211 22.25 2.87 -2.99
C TYR A 211 20.94 2.61 -3.76
N GLY A 212 20.22 3.69 -4.08
CA GLY A 212 19.03 3.62 -4.91
C GLY A 212 18.60 4.95 -5.55
N PHE A 213 17.69 4.88 -6.53
CA PHE A 213 16.93 6.07 -6.98
C PHE A 213 15.76 6.37 -6.02
N CYS A 214 15.12 7.53 -6.16
CA CYS A 214 14.03 7.97 -5.28
C CYS A 214 12.90 6.93 -5.13
N GLY A 215 12.54 6.22 -6.21
CA GLY A 215 11.56 5.13 -6.15
C GLY A 215 12.00 3.95 -5.28
N GLU A 216 13.25 3.53 -5.38
CA GLU A 216 13.80 2.39 -4.63
C GLU A 216 14.06 2.71 -3.16
N LEU A 217 14.51 3.94 -2.88
CA LEU A 217 14.64 4.43 -1.50
C LEU A 217 13.25 4.55 -0.84
N THR A 218 12.25 4.99 -1.60
CA THR A 218 10.86 5.01 -1.11
C THR A 218 10.32 3.60 -0.88
N GLN A 219 10.62 2.63 -1.74
CA GLN A 219 10.28 1.22 -1.50
C GLN A 219 10.88 0.75 -0.16
N LEU A 220 12.16 1.02 0.06
CA LEU A 220 12.85 0.64 1.29
C LEU A 220 12.22 1.29 2.53
N TYR A 221 11.95 2.60 2.48
CA TYR A 221 11.31 3.32 3.58
C TYR A 221 9.89 2.78 3.87
N VAL A 222 9.06 2.60 2.84
CA VAL A 222 7.69 2.10 3.00
C VAL A 222 7.72 0.70 3.61
N ALA A 223 8.59 -0.20 3.16
CA ALA A 223 8.76 -1.52 3.75
C ALA A 223 9.23 -1.44 5.21
N ALA A 224 10.21 -0.57 5.52
CA ALA A 224 10.70 -0.35 6.88
C ALA A 224 9.57 0.09 7.83
N ALA A 225 8.81 1.13 7.47
CA ALA A 225 7.70 1.63 8.27
C ALA A 225 6.56 0.60 8.42
N ARG A 226 6.22 -0.13 7.34
CA ARG A 226 5.21 -1.18 7.39
C ARG A 226 5.61 -2.37 8.25
N SER A 227 6.91 -2.65 8.38
CA SER A 227 7.40 -3.74 9.23
C SER A 227 7.00 -3.54 10.69
N ILE A 228 6.92 -2.28 11.16
CA ILE A 228 6.50 -1.90 12.52
C ILE A 228 5.07 -1.35 12.56
N CYS A 229 4.18 -1.86 11.69
CA CYS A 229 2.75 -1.52 11.66
C CYS A 229 2.42 0.00 11.53
N ILE A 230 3.28 0.78 10.87
CA ILE A 230 2.94 2.15 10.48
C ILE A 230 2.25 2.09 9.11
N PRO A 231 1.00 2.60 8.96
CA PRO A 231 0.35 2.65 7.66
C PRO A 231 1.08 3.64 6.75
N THR A 232 1.67 3.13 5.66
CA THR A 232 2.58 3.88 4.81
C THR A 232 2.29 3.62 3.34
N ARG A 233 2.45 4.64 2.49
CA ARG A 233 2.30 4.54 1.04
C ARG A 233 3.38 5.32 0.29
N ALA A 234 3.71 4.86 -0.91
CA ALA A 234 4.50 5.63 -1.85
C ALA A 234 3.62 6.69 -2.52
N THR A 235 4.16 7.91 -2.60
CA THR A 235 3.51 9.07 -3.20
C THR A 235 4.50 9.77 -4.13
N GLY A 236 4.03 10.34 -5.23
CA GLY A 236 4.94 10.97 -6.17
C GLY A 236 4.30 11.74 -7.29
N VAL A 237 5.16 12.37 -8.08
CA VAL A 237 4.82 13.09 -9.30
C VAL A 237 5.60 12.50 -10.46
N LYS A 238 4.92 12.27 -11.59
CA LYS A 238 5.59 11.85 -12.83
C LYS A 238 6.35 13.00 -13.51
N LYS A 239 5.91 14.24 -13.26
CA LYS A 239 6.54 15.47 -13.71
C LYS A 239 6.18 16.61 -12.77
N TRP A 240 7.14 17.44 -12.38
CA TRP A 240 6.87 18.67 -11.63
C TRP A 240 6.11 19.69 -12.47
N GLY A 241 5.26 20.50 -11.83
CA GLY A 241 4.47 21.54 -12.51
C GLY A 241 5.29 22.76 -12.93
N ASP A 242 6.41 23.02 -12.25
CA ASP A 242 7.23 24.22 -12.41
C ASP A 242 8.65 23.96 -12.91
N ARG A 243 9.02 22.69 -13.12
CA ARG A 243 10.36 22.28 -13.57
C ARG A 243 10.37 20.91 -14.23
N ASP A 244 11.51 20.56 -14.83
CA ASP A 244 11.75 19.21 -15.31
C ASP A 244 12.09 18.24 -14.16
N GLY A 245 11.81 16.96 -14.39
CA GLY A 245 12.06 15.87 -13.46
C GLY A 245 10.80 15.30 -12.82
N ASN A 246 10.98 14.18 -12.12
CA ASN A 246 9.96 13.48 -11.36
C ASN A 246 10.45 13.31 -9.91
N HIS A 247 9.59 12.84 -9.02
CA HIS A 247 10.02 12.45 -7.67
C HIS A 247 9.01 11.50 -7.01
N VAL A 248 9.51 10.66 -6.12
CA VAL A 248 8.72 9.71 -5.32
C VAL A 248 9.23 9.77 -3.87
N TRP A 249 8.32 9.78 -2.92
CA TRP A 249 8.56 9.91 -1.49
C TRP A 249 7.56 9.08 -0.67
N GLY A 250 7.80 8.94 0.63
CA GLY A 250 6.91 8.22 1.54
C GLY A 250 5.86 9.14 2.19
N GLU A 251 4.66 8.61 2.41
CA GLU A 251 3.69 9.20 3.34
C GLU A 251 3.30 8.19 4.42
N VAL A 252 3.21 8.65 5.66
CA VAL A 252 2.73 7.88 6.82
C VAL A 252 1.41 8.43 7.33
N LEU A 253 0.49 7.55 7.73
CA LEU A 253 -0.73 7.94 8.42
C LEU A 253 -0.46 8.03 9.91
N ALA A 254 -0.33 9.25 10.43
CA ALA A 254 -0.05 9.52 11.83
C ALA A 254 -1.01 10.59 12.36
N SER A 255 -1.55 10.38 13.56
CA SER A 255 -2.50 11.31 14.19
C SER A 255 -3.67 11.69 13.28
N GLY A 256 -4.22 10.72 12.54
CA GLY A 256 -5.40 10.90 11.68
C GLY A 256 -5.16 11.62 10.36
N ARG A 257 -3.91 11.95 10.00
CA ARG A 257 -3.58 12.58 8.70
C ARG A 257 -2.35 11.95 8.04
N TRP A 258 -2.29 12.04 6.72
CA TRP A 258 -1.09 11.69 5.96
C TRP A 258 -0.02 12.76 6.16
N ARG A 259 1.19 12.33 6.50
CA ARG A 259 2.38 13.18 6.67
C ARG A 259 3.48 12.67 5.74
N PHE A 260 4.09 13.55 4.97
CA PHE A 260 5.13 13.15 4.02
C PHE A 260 6.52 13.12 4.66
N VAL A 261 7.42 12.33 4.08
CA VAL A 261 8.82 12.25 4.45
C VAL A 261 9.67 12.02 3.21
N GLU A 262 10.84 12.66 3.14
CA GLU A 262 11.84 12.31 2.14
C GLU A 262 12.52 11.00 2.54
N SER A 263 12.47 10.02 1.65
CA SER A 263 12.87 8.64 1.93
C SER A 263 14.40 8.52 2.07
N CYS A 264 14.85 7.74 3.05
CA CYS A 264 16.26 7.45 3.32
C CYS A 264 17.12 8.70 3.58
N ILE A 265 16.58 9.65 4.35
CA ILE A 265 17.32 10.82 4.85
C ILE A 265 17.36 10.77 6.37
N GLU A 266 18.57 10.79 6.93
CA GLU A 266 18.77 10.84 8.38
C GLU A 266 18.22 12.13 8.99
N ASN A 267 17.61 12.01 10.16
CA ASN A 267 17.09 13.12 10.96
C ASN A 267 16.12 14.04 10.19
N CYS A 268 15.35 13.47 9.26
CA CYS A 268 14.32 14.20 8.55
C CYS A 268 13.17 14.60 9.49
N GLU A 269 12.53 15.74 9.19
CA GLU A 269 11.29 16.14 9.83
C GLU A 269 10.11 15.77 8.94
N LEU A 270 9.06 15.18 9.54
CA LEU A 270 7.79 14.96 8.83
C LEU A 270 7.24 16.30 8.32
N ASP A 271 6.68 16.29 7.12
CA ASP A 271 6.17 17.45 6.40
C ASP A 271 7.23 18.53 6.05
N LYS A 272 8.52 18.18 6.00
CA LYS A 272 9.56 19.07 5.48
C LYS A 272 10.47 18.33 4.50
N ALA A 273 10.55 18.85 3.28
CA ALA A 273 11.45 18.34 2.25
C ALA A 273 11.86 19.45 1.27
N TRP A 274 12.94 19.22 0.52
CA TRP A 274 13.45 20.18 -0.46
C TRP A 274 12.43 20.49 -1.58
N TRP A 275 11.54 19.54 -1.87
CA TRP A 275 10.55 19.62 -2.95
C TRP A 275 9.19 20.18 -2.53
N THR A 276 8.97 20.52 -1.26
CA THR A 276 7.65 20.92 -0.75
C THR A 276 7.03 22.10 -1.53
N LYS A 277 7.84 23.09 -1.94
CA LYS A 277 7.37 24.23 -2.76
C LYS A 277 6.94 23.81 -4.18
N HIS A 278 7.60 22.81 -4.75
CA HIS A 278 7.26 22.27 -6.08
C HIS A 278 5.97 21.45 -6.02
N ALA A 279 5.78 20.65 -4.97
CA ALA A 279 4.52 19.92 -4.75
C ALA A 279 3.31 20.86 -4.61
N ALA A 280 3.49 22.02 -3.97
CA ALA A 280 2.43 23.01 -3.80
C ALA A 280 1.84 23.56 -5.12
N VAL A 281 2.59 23.47 -6.21
CA VAL A 281 2.17 23.94 -7.55
C VAL A 281 2.01 22.80 -8.56
N THR A 282 2.18 21.55 -8.15
CA THR A 282 2.12 20.38 -9.04
C THR A 282 0.78 19.67 -8.92
N SER A 283 0.24 19.20 -10.06
CA SER A 283 -0.94 18.35 -10.13
C SER A 283 -0.85 17.40 -11.35
N PRO A 284 -1.27 16.13 -11.23
CA PRO A 284 -1.69 15.45 -10.01
C PRO A 284 -0.49 14.93 -9.19
N ILE A 285 -0.59 14.99 -7.87
CA ILE A 285 0.23 14.21 -6.94
C ILE A 285 -0.48 12.89 -6.68
N ARG A 286 0.22 11.78 -6.87
CA ARG A 286 -0.38 10.44 -6.90
C ARG A 286 0.10 9.64 -5.71
N ALA A 287 -0.81 9.03 -4.98
CA ALA A 287 -0.47 8.06 -3.94
C ALA A 287 -0.97 6.67 -4.30
N GLN A 288 -0.18 5.66 -3.94
CA GLN A 288 -0.54 4.28 -4.14
C GLN A 288 -1.46 3.76 -3.04
N VAL A 289 -2.44 2.94 -3.43
CA VAL A 289 -3.29 2.16 -2.53
C VAL A 289 -3.32 0.72 -3.04
N PHE A 290 -2.96 -0.25 -2.20
CA PHE A 290 -3.00 -1.66 -2.59
C PHE A 290 -4.45 -2.13 -2.73
N GLY A 291 -4.72 -3.03 -3.68
CA GLY A 291 -6.05 -3.55 -3.98
C GLY A 291 -6.80 -2.77 -5.06
N LYS A 292 -7.90 -3.36 -5.54
CA LYS A 292 -8.65 -2.89 -6.71
C LYS A 292 -10.08 -2.47 -6.37
N ARG A 293 -10.94 -3.46 -6.10
CA ARG A 293 -12.40 -3.32 -6.08
C ARG A 293 -12.82 -2.35 -4.98
N GLU A 294 -12.31 -2.63 -3.78
CA GLU A 294 -12.54 -1.83 -2.58
C GLU A 294 -12.02 -0.41 -2.79
N VAL A 295 -10.88 -0.24 -3.47
CA VAL A 295 -10.27 1.08 -3.68
C VAL A 295 -11.11 1.95 -4.61
N VAL A 296 -11.66 1.38 -5.69
CA VAL A 296 -12.55 2.12 -6.60
C VAL A 296 -13.84 2.54 -5.92
N GLU A 297 -14.35 1.73 -4.98
CA GLU A 297 -15.54 2.06 -4.19
C GLU A 297 -15.24 3.07 -3.07
N MET A 298 -14.05 3.02 -2.47
CA MET A 298 -13.64 3.87 -1.34
C MET A 298 -13.22 5.29 -1.74
N PHE A 299 -12.69 5.48 -2.95
CA PHE A 299 -12.04 6.74 -3.34
C PHE A 299 -12.69 7.35 -4.58
N ALA A 300 -13.23 8.56 -4.43
CA ALA A 300 -13.82 9.31 -5.55
C ALA A 300 -12.76 9.87 -6.53
N ASN A 301 -11.48 9.84 -6.14
CA ASN A 301 -10.34 10.49 -6.79
C ASN A 301 -9.33 9.48 -7.37
N VAL A 302 -9.80 8.32 -7.85
CA VAL A 302 -8.95 7.32 -8.51
C VAL A 302 -8.47 7.83 -9.86
N LEU A 303 -7.15 7.86 -10.04
CA LEU A 303 -6.48 8.27 -11.28
C LEU A 303 -6.26 7.11 -12.25
N SER A 304 -5.94 5.92 -11.73
CA SER A 304 -5.72 4.72 -12.53
C SER A 304 -5.80 3.47 -11.67
N VAL A 305 -6.29 2.37 -12.26
CA VAL A 305 -6.39 1.05 -11.65
C VAL A 305 -5.37 0.12 -12.32
N TRP A 306 -4.63 -0.64 -11.53
CA TRP A 306 -3.62 -1.61 -11.95
C TRP A 306 -3.98 -3.00 -11.42
N GLU A 307 -3.17 -4.02 -11.73
CA GLU A 307 -3.49 -5.41 -11.39
C GLU A 307 -3.57 -5.72 -9.88
N ASP A 308 -2.83 -4.98 -9.05
CA ASP A 308 -2.69 -5.20 -7.61
C ASP A 308 -2.80 -3.90 -6.77
N PHE A 309 -2.99 -2.75 -7.42
CA PHE A 309 -3.10 -1.46 -6.74
C PHE A 309 -3.85 -0.42 -7.58
N CYS A 310 -4.20 0.71 -6.97
CA CYS A 310 -4.65 1.91 -7.66
C CYS A 310 -3.74 3.09 -7.32
N TYR A 311 -3.78 4.12 -8.19
CA TYR A 311 -3.30 5.46 -7.86
C TYR A 311 -4.49 6.37 -7.61
N ILE A 312 -4.42 7.14 -6.52
CA ILE A 312 -5.40 8.19 -6.19
C ILE A 312 -4.74 9.57 -6.22
N ASP A 313 -5.52 10.62 -6.50
CA ASP A 313 -5.05 12.00 -6.49
C ASP A 313 -5.05 12.58 -5.08
N VAL A 314 -3.86 12.82 -4.53
CA VAL A 314 -3.68 13.38 -3.17
C VAL A 314 -3.20 14.83 -3.20
N THR A 315 -3.36 15.51 -4.33
CA THR A 315 -2.90 16.90 -4.52
C THR A 315 -3.41 17.85 -3.42
N ALA A 316 -4.63 17.63 -2.92
CA ALA A 316 -5.23 18.45 -1.86
C ALA A 316 -4.43 18.44 -0.54
N ASN A 317 -3.63 17.40 -0.27
CA ASN A 317 -2.79 17.33 0.93
C ASN A 317 -1.59 18.28 0.89
N TYR A 318 -1.32 18.89 -0.26
CA TYR A 318 -0.16 19.75 -0.53
C TYR A 318 -0.60 21.17 -0.88
N ARG A 319 -1.75 21.62 -0.36
CA ARG A 319 -2.32 22.94 -0.60
C ARG A 319 -2.50 23.71 0.70
#